data_AF-S8E7T3-F1
#
_entry.id   AF-S8E7T3-F1
#
_cell.length_a   1.000
_cell.length_b   1.000
_cell.length_c   1.000
_cell.angle_alpha   90.00
_cell.angle_beta   90.00
_cell.angle_gamma   90.00
#
_symmetry.space_group_name_H-M   'P 1'
#
loop_
_entity.id
_entity.type
_entity.pdbx_description
1 polymer ?
#
loop_
_entity_poly.entity_id
_entity_poly.type
_entity_poly.pdbx_seq_one_letter_code
_entity_poly.pdbx_strand_id
1 'polypeptide(L)'
;WFAKRFLHPAVVSKYEYIFLWDEDLGVESFHPGRYIDIIKSEGLEISQPALDPNSTDIHHRITVRNRMHTFHRRVYYDPRGSIKCSEDSEGPPCTGFVEGMAPVFSRSAWRCAWHLIQSDLVHGWGMDMKLGYCAQGDRTQKVGIVDSEYVIHQGIQTLGSTSKKVFPLYIYNIDDCLVVDDVLMMIQIRRQSMNELQAFRRRWERAVEDDKKWIDPY
;
A
#
# COMPACT_ATOMS: atom_id res chain seq x y z
N TRP A 1 3.41 -0.51 -14.32
CA TRP A 1 2.48 0.06 -13.31
C TRP A 1 1.34 0.88 -13.93
N PHE A 2 0.07 0.46 -13.78
CA PHE A 2 -1.12 1.04 -14.44
C PHE A 2 -1.41 2.50 -14.02
N ALA A 3 -1.39 2.78 -12.72
CA ALA A 3 -1.73 4.08 -12.17
C ALA A 3 -0.88 5.23 -12.73
N LYS A 4 0.44 5.03 -12.91
CA LYS A 4 1.33 6.03 -13.52
C LYS A 4 0.84 6.48 -14.88
N ARG A 5 0.37 5.53 -15.69
CA ARG A 5 0.00 5.75 -17.10
C ARG A 5 -1.32 6.49 -17.23
N PHE A 6 -2.29 6.19 -16.38
CA PHE A 6 -3.68 6.67 -16.56
C PHE A 6 -4.10 7.74 -15.54
N LEU A 7 -3.51 7.77 -14.35
CA LEU A 7 -3.85 8.71 -13.29
C LEU A 7 -2.84 9.87 -13.23
N HIS A 8 -2.52 10.46 -14.38
CA HIS A 8 -1.66 11.64 -14.44
C HIS A 8 -2.27 12.80 -13.61
N PRO A 9 -1.51 13.59 -12.84
CA PRO A 9 -2.07 14.64 -11.97
C PRO A 9 -2.97 15.65 -12.68
N ALA A 10 -2.69 15.94 -13.95
CA ALA A 10 -3.53 16.82 -14.77
C ALA A 10 -4.90 16.19 -15.14
N VAL A 11 -4.98 14.87 -15.25
CA VAL A 11 -6.21 14.12 -15.58
C VAL A 11 -7.12 14.04 -14.35
N VAL A 12 -6.53 13.78 -13.18
CA VAL A 12 -7.29 13.60 -11.93
C VAL A 12 -7.48 14.91 -11.14
N SER A 13 -7.08 16.06 -11.70
CA SER A 13 -7.09 17.35 -11.00
C SER A 13 -8.48 17.85 -10.57
N LYS A 14 -9.56 17.28 -11.14
CA LYS A 14 -10.94 17.58 -10.77
C LYS A 14 -11.38 16.87 -9.48
N TYR A 15 -10.69 15.80 -9.08
CA TYR A 15 -11.03 15.01 -7.89
C TYR A 15 -10.24 15.52 -6.68
N GLU A 16 -10.89 15.59 -5.53
CA GLU A 16 -10.25 16.00 -4.27
C GLU A 16 -9.42 14.85 -3.67
N TYR A 17 -9.93 13.62 -3.82
CA TYR A 17 -9.29 12.39 -3.38
C TYR A 17 -9.24 11.36 -4.51
N ILE A 18 -8.19 10.55 -4.52
CA ILE A 18 -7.95 9.48 -5.50
C ILE A 18 -7.81 8.17 -4.74
N PHE A 19 -8.69 7.22 -5.04
CA PHE A 19 -8.68 5.86 -4.52
C PHE A 19 -7.87 5.02 -5.48
N LEU A 20 -6.73 4.49 -5.04
CA LEU A 20 -5.88 3.63 -5.84
C LEU A 20 -5.87 2.24 -5.19
N TRP A 21 -6.81 1.39 -5.59
CA TRP A 21 -7.08 0.13 -4.92
C TRP A 21 -6.79 -1.06 -5.82
N ASP A 22 -6.30 -2.14 -5.21
CA ASP A 22 -6.19 -3.45 -5.84
C ASP A 22 -7.58 -4.06 -6.04
N GLU A 23 -7.69 -5.00 -6.98
CA GLU A 23 -8.99 -5.51 -7.46
C GLU A 23 -9.61 -6.57 -6.54
N ASP A 24 -8.87 -7.08 -5.57
CA ASP A 24 -9.26 -8.17 -4.67
C ASP A 24 -9.70 -7.69 -3.27
N LEU A 25 -10.17 -6.44 -3.19
CA LEU A 25 -10.77 -5.85 -2.00
C LEU A 25 -12.29 -6.01 -2.00
N GLY A 26 -12.82 -6.67 -0.97
CA GLY A 26 -14.25 -6.69 -0.63
C GLY A 26 -14.68 -5.40 0.06
N VAL A 27 -15.68 -4.73 -0.50
CA VAL A 27 -16.12 -3.38 -0.10
C VAL A 27 -17.53 -3.36 0.52
N GLU A 28 -18.07 -4.53 0.87
CA GLU A 28 -19.45 -4.69 1.36
C GLU A 28 -19.71 -3.91 2.66
N SER A 29 -18.66 -3.71 3.46
CA SER A 29 -18.70 -2.96 4.73
C SER A 29 -18.14 -1.55 4.63
N PHE A 30 -17.81 -1.07 3.43
CA PHE A 30 -17.17 0.21 3.20
C PHE A 30 -18.17 1.24 2.65
N HIS A 31 -18.27 2.40 3.31
CA HIS A 31 -19.09 3.51 2.84
C HIS A 31 -18.21 4.72 2.46
N PRO A 32 -18.10 5.07 1.16
CA PRO A 32 -17.18 6.12 0.69
C PRO A 32 -17.50 7.51 1.28
N GLY A 33 -18.77 7.86 1.44
CA GLY A 33 -19.17 9.15 2.03
C GLY A 33 -18.62 9.35 3.46
N ARG A 34 -18.97 8.44 4.38
CA ARG A 34 -18.46 8.46 5.76
C ARG A 34 -16.93 8.42 5.83
N TYR A 35 -16.29 7.64 4.96
CA TYR A 35 -14.84 7.61 4.87
C TYR A 35 -14.26 8.98 4.51
N ILE A 36 -14.79 9.62 3.45
CA ILE A 36 -14.36 10.95 3.02
C ILE A 36 -14.59 11.99 4.14
N ASP A 37 -15.70 11.91 4.87
CA ASP A 37 -15.98 12.83 5.97
C ASP A 37 -14.92 12.73 7.09
N ILE A 38 -14.50 11.50 7.43
CA ILE A 38 -13.47 11.25 8.45
C ILE A 38 -12.10 11.75 7.99
N ILE A 39 -11.67 11.42 6.76
CA ILE A 39 -10.34 11.85 6.29
C ILE A 39 -10.27 13.38 6.20
N LYS A 40 -11.38 14.05 5.86
CA LYS A 40 -11.48 15.50 5.86
C LYS A 40 -11.44 16.08 7.26
N SER A 41 -12.22 15.53 8.21
CA SER A 41 -12.27 16.03 9.58
C SER A 41 -10.92 15.87 10.29
N GLU A 42 -10.23 14.77 10.01
CA GLU A 42 -8.93 14.44 10.59
C GLU A 42 -7.74 15.03 9.81
N GLY A 43 -8.00 15.69 8.67
CA GLY A 43 -6.97 16.29 7.84
C GLY A 43 -5.93 15.30 7.32
N LEU A 44 -6.36 14.08 6.98
CA LEU A 44 -5.50 13.04 6.41
C LEU A 44 -5.28 13.30 4.91
N GLU A 45 -4.01 13.35 4.53
CA GLU A 45 -3.58 13.55 3.14
C GLU A 45 -3.38 12.20 2.43
N ILE A 46 -2.98 11.18 3.19
CA ILE A 46 -2.84 9.82 2.71
C ILE A 46 -3.52 8.91 3.73
N SER A 47 -4.44 8.08 3.28
CA SER A 47 -5.21 7.24 4.18
C SER A 47 -5.52 5.89 3.56
N GLN A 48 -5.97 4.94 4.36
CA GLN A 48 -6.44 3.64 3.90
C GLN A 48 -7.61 3.20 4.78
N PRO A 49 -8.67 2.58 4.25
CA PRO A 49 -9.66 1.90 5.08
C PRO A 49 -8.99 0.72 5.80
N ALA A 50 -9.36 0.49 7.05
CA ALA A 50 -8.79 -0.62 7.79
C ALA A 50 -9.15 -1.97 7.15
N LEU A 51 -8.30 -2.97 7.39
CA LEU A 51 -8.56 -4.35 7.01
C LEU A 51 -9.34 -5.05 8.10
N ASP A 52 -10.38 -5.78 7.71
CA ASP A 52 -11.03 -6.70 8.62
C ASP A 52 -10.02 -7.75 9.09
N PRO A 53 -10.01 -8.10 10.40
CA PRO A 53 -9.13 -9.15 10.92
C PRO A 53 -9.29 -10.53 10.26
N ASN A 54 -10.41 -10.77 9.55
CA ASN A 54 -10.65 -12.00 8.80
C ASN A 54 -10.07 -11.98 7.37
N SER A 55 -9.36 -10.91 6.97
CA SER A 55 -8.67 -10.85 5.68
C SER A 55 -7.61 -11.96 5.59
N THR A 56 -7.43 -12.52 4.39
CA THR A 56 -6.57 -13.70 4.18
C THR A 56 -5.08 -13.37 4.14
N ASP A 57 -4.73 -12.16 3.71
CA ASP A 57 -3.35 -11.72 3.56
C ASP A 57 -3.13 -10.35 4.22
N ILE A 58 -2.60 -10.36 5.44
CA ILE A 58 -2.32 -9.15 6.22
C ILE A 58 -0.81 -9.10 6.47
N HIS A 59 -0.13 -8.17 5.81
CA HIS A 59 1.33 -8.02 5.92
C HIS A 59 1.77 -7.09 7.06
N HIS A 60 0.99 -6.04 7.33
CA HIS A 60 1.33 -5.01 8.30
C HIS A 60 0.24 -4.83 9.35
N ARG A 61 0.56 -4.99 10.63
CA ARG A 61 -0.44 -4.90 11.70
C ARG A 61 -1.12 -3.54 11.80
N ILE A 62 -0.46 -2.46 11.40
CA ILE A 62 -1.06 -1.13 11.33
C ILE A 62 -2.27 -1.07 10.40
N THR A 63 -2.37 -1.91 9.37
CA THR A 63 -3.53 -1.86 8.48
C THR A 63 -4.75 -2.56 9.09
N VAL A 64 -4.60 -3.28 10.20
CA VAL A 64 -5.68 -4.04 10.83
C VAL A 64 -6.61 -3.13 11.63
N ARG A 65 -7.91 -3.33 11.43
CA ARG A 65 -8.97 -2.59 12.10
C ARG A 65 -8.90 -2.66 13.62
N ASN A 66 -8.91 -1.48 14.24
CA ASN A 66 -9.13 -1.29 15.66
C ASN A 66 -10.59 -0.90 15.93
N ARG A 67 -11.38 -1.87 16.42
CA ARG A 67 -12.84 -1.68 16.67
C ARG A 67 -13.18 -0.64 17.74
N MET A 68 -12.21 -0.16 18.52
CA MET A 68 -12.43 0.81 19.59
C MET A 68 -12.22 2.26 19.14
N HIS A 69 -11.68 2.48 17.95
CA HIS A 69 -11.34 3.82 17.44
C HIS A 69 -12.06 4.08 16.12
N THR A 70 -12.14 5.36 15.74
CA THR A 70 -12.62 5.77 14.41
C THR A 70 -11.50 5.71 13.37
N PHE A 71 -10.27 5.98 13.80
CA PHE A 71 -9.06 5.90 12.99
C PHE A 71 -7.86 5.73 13.93
N HIS A 72 -6.73 5.33 13.37
CA HIS A 72 -5.45 5.35 14.07
C HIS A 72 -4.30 5.67 13.10
N ARG A 73 -3.18 6.16 13.65
CA ARG A 73 -1.98 6.55 12.87
C ARG A 73 -0.74 5.75 13.25
N ARG A 74 -0.82 4.93 14.30
CA ARG A 74 0.31 4.15 14.83
C ARG A 74 -0.11 2.85 15.51
N VAL A 75 0.85 1.95 15.64
CA VAL A 75 0.76 0.71 16.43
C VAL A 75 2.00 0.53 17.31
N TYR A 76 1.83 -0.13 18.46
CA TYR A 76 2.88 -0.27 19.48
C TYR A 76 3.44 -1.68 19.63
N TYR A 77 2.61 -2.72 19.53
CA TYR A 77 3.07 -4.08 19.74
C TYR A 77 2.43 -5.03 18.73
N ASP A 78 3.29 -5.72 17.99
CA ASP A 78 2.88 -6.79 17.09
C ASP A 78 3.70 -8.06 17.38
N PRO A 79 3.09 -9.10 17.98
CA PRO A 79 3.75 -10.38 18.17
C PRO A 79 3.85 -11.22 16.88
N ARG A 80 3.18 -10.83 15.79
CA ARG A 80 3.16 -11.55 14.50
C ARG A 80 3.96 -10.86 13.39
N GLY A 81 4.46 -9.64 13.62
CA GLY A 81 5.20 -8.85 12.66
C GLY A 81 6.71 -9.06 12.73
N SER A 82 7.40 -8.83 11.61
CA SER A 82 8.87 -8.84 11.56
C SER A 82 9.50 -7.62 12.25
N ILE A 83 8.73 -6.54 12.43
CA ILE A 83 9.18 -5.26 12.99
C ILE A 83 8.53 -5.05 14.36
N LYS A 84 9.35 -4.88 15.39
CA LYS A 84 8.89 -4.50 16.73
C LYS A 84 8.76 -2.99 16.81
N CYS A 85 7.53 -2.51 16.88
CA CYS A 85 7.26 -1.10 17.15
C CYS A 85 7.52 -0.79 18.63
N SER A 86 7.99 0.42 18.90
CA SER A 86 8.19 0.98 20.23
C SER A 86 7.60 2.39 20.30
N GLU A 87 7.65 3.03 21.47
CA GLU A 87 7.24 4.42 21.58
C GLU A 87 8.03 5.36 20.66
N ASP A 88 9.34 5.08 20.51
CA ASP A 88 10.29 5.82 19.67
C ASP A 88 10.16 5.51 18.16
N SER A 89 9.25 4.62 17.77
CA SER A 89 9.09 4.20 16.37
C SER A 89 8.21 5.18 15.58
N GLU A 90 8.81 6.25 15.07
CA GLU A 90 8.15 7.30 14.27
C GLU A 90 8.10 6.99 12.76
N GLY A 91 8.70 5.89 12.34
CA GLY A 91 8.77 5.46 10.94
C GLY A 91 7.73 4.43 10.54
N PRO A 92 7.48 4.28 9.23
CA PRO A 92 6.71 3.16 8.70
C PRO A 92 7.45 1.83 8.97
N PRO A 93 6.72 0.73 9.20
CA PRO A 93 5.26 0.63 9.20
C PRO A 93 4.61 0.97 10.55
N CYS A 94 5.36 1.42 11.55
CA CYS A 94 4.83 1.62 12.91
C CYS A 94 3.95 2.85 13.07
N THR A 95 4.28 3.94 12.36
CA THR A 95 3.57 5.22 12.42
C THR A 95 3.47 5.83 11.02
N GLY A 96 2.33 6.47 10.72
CA GLY A 96 2.14 7.26 9.50
C GLY A 96 2.30 6.42 8.22
N PHE A 97 1.74 5.22 8.21
CA PHE A 97 1.87 4.25 7.12
C PHE A 97 0.51 3.79 6.61
N VAL A 98 0.43 3.62 5.29
CA VAL A 98 -0.62 2.89 4.60
C VAL A 98 0.05 1.92 3.65
N GLU A 99 -0.57 0.78 3.41
CA GLU A 99 -0.08 -0.25 2.49
C GLU A 99 -0.53 0.06 1.06
N GLY A 100 0.27 -0.38 0.08
CA GLY A 100 0.07 -0.05 -1.33
C GLY A 100 -1.23 -0.58 -1.97
N MET A 101 -1.93 -1.53 -1.36
CA MET A 101 -3.11 -2.17 -1.94
C MET A 101 -4.42 -1.37 -1.81
N ALA A 102 -4.56 -0.53 -0.79
CA ALA A 102 -5.78 0.24 -0.55
C ALA A 102 -5.54 1.74 -0.23
N PRO A 103 -4.50 2.42 -0.76
CA PRO A 103 -4.27 3.81 -0.44
C PRO A 103 -5.31 4.73 -1.07
N VAL A 104 -5.63 5.78 -0.35
CA VAL A 104 -6.38 6.94 -0.78
C VAL A 104 -5.49 8.16 -0.58
N PHE A 105 -5.36 8.96 -1.63
CA PHE A 105 -4.54 10.17 -1.62
C PHE A 105 -5.41 11.40 -1.79
N SER A 106 -5.09 12.47 -1.08
CA SER A 106 -5.51 13.81 -1.48
C SER A 106 -4.90 14.16 -2.85
N ARG A 107 -5.48 15.15 -3.53
CA ARG A 107 -4.97 15.64 -4.82
C ARG A 107 -3.51 16.08 -4.74
N SER A 108 -3.13 16.77 -3.66
CA SER A 108 -1.77 17.24 -3.42
C SER A 108 -0.81 16.08 -3.17
N ALA A 109 -1.19 15.15 -2.30
CA ALA A 109 -0.40 13.97 -1.99
C ALA A 109 -0.20 13.08 -3.23
N TRP A 110 -1.25 12.88 -4.03
CA TRP A 110 -1.16 12.13 -5.28
C TRP A 110 -0.23 12.79 -6.28
N ARG A 111 -0.23 14.12 -6.38
CA ARG A 111 0.72 14.82 -7.27
C ARG A 111 2.16 14.52 -6.88
N CYS A 112 2.48 14.51 -5.59
CA CYS A 112 3.81 14.11 -5.13
C CYS A 112 4.08 12.62 -5.39
N ALA A 113 3.17 11.74 -4.95
CA ALA A 113 3.32 10.29 -5.08
C ALA A 113 3.48 9.87 -6.55
N TRP A 114 2.72 10.48 -7.45
CA TRP A 114 2.86 10.24 -8.88
C TRP A 114 4.27 10.55 -9.37
N HIS A 115 4.92 11.64 -8.95
CA HIS A 115 6.29 11.95 -9.36
C HIS A 115 7.33 11.05 -8.67
N LEU A 116 7.08 10.67 -7.41
CA LEU A 116 7.91 9.75 -6.65
C LEU A 116 7.99 8.39 -7.34
N ILE A 117 6.87 7.89 -7.86
CA ILE A 117 6.80 6.56 -8.41
C ILE A 117 7.38 6.53 -9.82
N GLN A 118 8.36 5.65 -10.01
CA GLN A 118 9.17 5.59 -11.22
C GLN A 118 8.52 4.67 -12.26
N SER A 119 8.75 4.98 -13.54
CA SER A 119 8.10 4.26 -14.65
C SER A 119 8.74 2.90 -14.95
N ASP A 120 9.90 2.62 -14.36
CA ASP A 120 10.67 1.39 -14.48
C ASP A 120 10.27 0.31 -13.45
N LEU A 121 9.23 0.57 -12.65
CA LEU A 121 8.68 -0.39 -11.71
C LEU A 121 7.63 -1.29 -12.39
N VAL A 122 7.88 -2.60 -12.38
CA VAL A 122 6.89 -3.62 -12.74
C VAL A 122 5.82 -3.69 -11.66
N HIS A 123 6.22 -3.76 -10.38
CA HIS A 123 5.33 -3.64 -9.22
C HIS A 123 5.83 -2.59 -8.22
N GLY A 124 4.90 -2.02 -7.46
CA GLY A 124 5.18 -0.95 -6.49
C GLY A 124 5.41 -1.41 -5.05
N TRP A 125 5.47 -2.71 -4.76
CA TRP A 125 5.61 -3.21 -3.39
C TRP A 125 6.87 -2.64 -2.71
N GLY A 126 6.73 -2.16 -1.47
CA GLY A 126 7.80 -1.52 -0.71
C GLY A 126 7.95 -0.02 -0.95
N MET A 127 7.31 0.54 -1.99
CA MET A 127 7.24 1.99 -2.21
C MET A 127 6.36 2.69 -1.17
N ASP A 128 5.39 1.97 -0.61
CA ASP A 128 4.54 2.39 0.50
C ASP A 128 5.31 2.92 1.71
N MET A 129 6.50 2.37 1.97
CA MET A 129 7.43 2.88 2.99
C MET A 129 7.91 4.31 2.74
N LYS A 130 7.75 4.84 1.51
CA LYS A 130 8.13 6.21 1.14
C LYS A 130 6.94 7.11 0.81
N LEU A 131 5.74 6.56 0.61
CA LEU A 131 4.56 7.35 0.24
C LEU A 131 4.22 8.41 1.29
N GLY A 132 4.47 8.14 2.58
CA GLY A 132 4.23 9.11 3.65
C GLY A 132 4.97 10.44 3.51
N TYR A 133 6.08 10.50 2.78
CA TYR A 133 6.79 11.77 2.48
C TYR A 133 6.02 12.69 1.53
N CYS A 134 4.96 12.18 0.90
CA CYS A 134 4.07 12.98 0.07
C CYS A 134 2.85 13.51 0.83
N ALA A 135 2.74 13.24 2.13
CA ALA A 135 1.77 13.91 2.97
C ALA A 135 2.19 15.37 3.15
N GLN A 136 1.23 16.30 3.13
CA GLN A 136 1.52 17.72 3.30
C GLN A 136 1.80 18.03 4.80
N GLY A 137 3.02 17.76 5.23
CA GLY A 137 3.54 17.98 6.58
C GLY A 137 3.86 16.67 7.29
N ASP A 138 3.80 16.69 8.62
CA ASP A 138 4.18 15.53 9.42
C ASP A 138 3.31 14.29 9.12
N ARG A 139 3.91 13.28 8.50
CA ARG A 139 3.26 12.01 8.17
C ARG A 139 2.67 11.29 9.39
N THR A 140 3.20 11.51 10.59
CA THR A 140 2.66 10.89 11.81
C THR A 140 1.27 11.40 12.16
N GLN A 141 0.91 12.58 11.64
CA GLN A 141 -0.40 13.23 11.79
C GLN A 141 -1.25 13.16 10.52
N LYS A 142 -0.59 13.24 9.36
CA LYS A 142 -1.26 13.36 8.05
C LYS A 142 -1.53 12.02 7.36
N VAL A 143 -0.98 10.93 7.88
CA VAL A 143 -1.18 9.57 7.34
C VAL A 143 -1.84 8.68 8.38
N GLY A 144 -2.88 7.94 7.98
CA GLY A 144 -3.62 7.11 8.92
C GLY A 144 -4.58 6.10 8.31
N ILE A 145 -5.04 5.19 9.17
CA ILE A 145 -5.97 4.12 8.86
C ILE A 145 -7.32 4.48 9.45
N VAL A 146 -8.38 4.41 8.64
CA VAL A 146 -9.76 4.66 9.10
C VAL A 146 -10.36 3.35 9.57
N ASP A 147 -10.66 3.21 10.86
CA ASP A 147 -11.11 1.98 11.49
C ASP A 147 -12.62 1.75 11.42
N SER A 148 -13.38 2.84 11.39
CA SER A 148 -14.84 2.77 11.31
C SER A 148 -15.32 2.29 9.93
N GLU A 149 -14.52 2.53 8.88
CA GLU A 149 -14.76 2.12 7.50
C GLU A 149 -13.68 1.13 7.05
N TYR A 150 -14.07 -0.09 6.74
CA TYR A 150 -13.12 -1.18 6.55
C TYR A 150 -13.47 -2.04 5.33
N VAL A 151 -12.45 -2.72 4.82
CA VAL A 151 -12.51 -3.61 3.66
C VAL A 151 -11.97 -4.99 4.03
N ILE A 152 -12.27 -5.99 3.22
CA ILE A 152 -11.74 -7.35 3.36
C ILE A 152 -10.76 -7.60 2.23
N HIS A 153 -9.50 -7.90 2.54
CA HIS A 153 -8.52 -8.30 1.54
C HIS A 153 -8.64 -9.80 1.27
N GLN A 154 -8.96 -10.16 0.02
CA GLN A 154 -9.22 -11.54 -0.39
C GLN A 154 -7.94 -12.30 -0.78
N GLY A 155 -6.84 -11.60 -1.08
CA GLY A 155 -5.54 -12.19 -1.43
C GLY A 155 -5.60 -12.98 -2.73
N ILE A 156 -6.43 -12.53 -3.68
CA ILE A 156 -6.64 -13.22 -4.96
C ILE A 156 -5.55 -12.75 -5.92
N GLN A 157 -4.59 -13.62 -6.20
CA GLN A 157 -3.55 -13.33 -7.20
C GLN A 157 -4.16 -13.28 -8.61
N THR A 158 -4.22 -12.10 -9.20
CA THR A 158 -4.76 -11.86 -10.55
C THR A 158 -3.71 -11.75 -11.64
N LEU A 159 -2.47 -11.38 -11.29
CA LEU A 159 -1.33 -11.53 -12.20
C LEU A 159 -0.86 -12.98 -12.20
N GLY A 160 -1.02 -13.68 -13.33
CA GLY A 160 -0.51 -15.04 -13.54
C GLY A 160 -1.36 -16.18 -13.00
N SER A 161 -2.65 -15.98 -12.71
CA SER A 161 -3.54 -17.12 -12.35
C SER A 161 -4.62 -17.36 -13.41
N THR A 162 -4.66 -18.59 -13.94
CA THR A 162 -5.87 -19.14 -14.52
C THR A 162 -6.71 -19.79 -13.41
N SER A 163 -7.83 -19.15 -13.08
CA SER A 163 -9.07 -19.75 -12.56
C SER A 163 -9.00 -21.11 -11.83
N LYS A 164 -9.26 -21.06 -10.52
CA LYS A 164 -9.98 -22.03 -9.66
C LYS A 164 -9.20 -23.09 -8.86
N LYS A 165 -9.38 -22.93 -7.53
CA LYS A 165 -9.61 -23.91 -6.45
C LYS A 165 -8.45 -24.81 -5.98
N VAL A 166 -8.12 -24.61 -4.69
CA VAL A 166 -7.43 -25.49 -3.73
C VAL A 166 -7.71 -26.98 -3.98
N PHE A 167 -6.69 -27.85 -3.96
CA PHE A 167 -6.67 -29.18 -3.29
C PHE A 167 -5.19 -29.68 -3.12
N PRO A 168 -4.92 -30.56 -2.13
CA PRO A 168 -3.60 -30.79 -1.52
C PRO A 168 -2.67 -31.63 -2.40
N LEU A 169 -1.37 -31.52 -2.11
CA LEU A 169 -0.28 -32.31 -2.67
C LEU A 169 -0.66 -33.78 -2.88
N TYR A 170 -1.01 -34.13 -4.11
CA TYR A 170 -0.83 -35.48 -4.66
C TYR A 170 -0.29 -35.33 -6.07
N ILE A 171 0.99 -35.65 -6.22
CA ILE A 171 1.68 -35.80 -7.49
C ILE A 171 1.06 -37.00 -8.21
N TYR A 172 0.52 -36.82 -9.43
CA TYR A 172 0.60 -37.80 -10.53
C TYR A 172 0.18 -37.19 -11.88
N ASN A 173 1.19 -36.95 -12.72
CA ASN A 173 1.31 -37.04 -14.20
C ASN A 173 0.23 -36.53 -15.18
N ILE A 174 0.76 -35.74 -16.14
CA ILE A 174 0.27 -35.35 -17.48
C ILE A 174 -0.74 -34.19 -17.49
N ASP A 175 -0.23 -32.98 -17.21
CA ASP A 175 -0.48 -31.69 -17.91
C ASP A 175 0.39 -30.56 -17.28
N ASP A 176 1.61 -30.90 -16.87
CA ASP A 176 2.39 -30.18 -15.85
C ASP A 176 3.32 -29.08 -16.41
N CYS A 177 3.26 -28.80 -17.71
CA CYS A 177 4.17 -27.82 -18.34
C CYS A 177 3.69 -26.37 -18.16
N LEU A 178 2.38 -26.12 -18.23
CA LEU A 178 1.80 -24.78 -18.12
C LEU A 178 1.84 -24.24 -16.68
N VAL A 179 1.60 -25.08 -15.68
CA VAL A 179 1.62 -24.70 -14.27
C VAL A 179 3.03 -24.36 -13.80
N VAL A 180 4.04 -25.11 -14.25
CA VAL A 180 5.45 -24.83 -13.96
C VAL A 180 5.87 -23.50 -14.58
N ASP A 181 5.41 -23.18 -15.78
CA ASP A 181 5.76 -21.93 -16.48
C ASP A 181 5.16 -20.70 -15.77
N ASP A 182 3.90 -20.77 -15.34
CA ASP A 182 3.24 -19.68 -14.58
C ASP A 182 3.90 -19.46 -13.21
N VAL A 183 4.25 -20.54 -12.48
CA VAL A 183 4.98 -20.43 -11.21
C VAL A 183 6.37 -19.83 -11.44
N LEU A 184 7.07 -20.23 -12.51
CA LEU A 184 8.37 -19.65 -12.88
C LEU A 184 8.23 -18.17 -13.20
N MET A 185 7.19 -17.78 -13.94
CA MET A 185 6.86 -16.40 -14.28
C MET A 185 6.61 -15.56 -13.02
N MET A 186 5.84 -16.09 -12.05
CA MET A 186 5.61 -15.41 -10.78
C MET A 186 6.90 -15.21 -9.96
N ILE A 187 7.77 -16.22 -9.94
CA ILE A 187 9.09 -16.12 -9.30
C ILE A 187 9.94 -15.06 -10.02
N GLN A 188 9.92 -15.03 -11.35
CA GLN A 188 10.65 -14.04 -12.15
C GLN A 188 10.14 -12.62 -11.90
N ILE A 189 8.82 -12.40 -11.87
CA ILE A 189 8.22 -11.10 -11.56
C ILE A 189 8.62 -10.63 -10.16
N ARG A 190 8.51 -11.51 -9.15
CA ARG A 190 8.94 -11.20 -7.78
C ARG A 190 10.43 -10.87 -7.72
N ARG A 191 11.28 -11.65 -8.39
CA ARG A 191 12.73 -11.41 -8.45
C ARG A 191 13.06 -10.10 -9.15
N GLN A 192 12.44 -9.84 -10.29
CA GLN A 192 12.62 -8.61 -11.04
C GLN A 192 12.28 -7.41 -10.17
N SER A 193 11.14 -7.44 -9.49
CA SER A 193 10.73 -6.27 -8.76
C SER A 193 11.45 -6.09 -7.42
N MET A 194 11.94 -7.17 -6.80
CA MET A 194 12.95 -7.06 -5.74
C MET A 194 14.20 -6.30 -6.22
N ASN A 195 14.68 -6.56 -7.44
CA ASN A 195 15.82 -5.84 -8.00
C ASN A 195 15.49 -4.36 -8.29
N GLU A 196 14.29 -4.09 -8.81
CA GLU A 196 13.80 -2.73 -9.06
C GLU A 196 13.68 -1.92 -7.77
N LEU A 197 13.13 -2.51 -6.70
CA LEU A 197 13.04 -1.89 -5.39
C LEU A 197 14.43 -1.59 -4.82
N GLN A 198 15.40 -2.49 -5.00
CA GLN A 198 16.79 -2.22 -4.61
C GLN A 198 17.42 -1.07 -5.44
N ALA A 199 17.09 -0.96 -6.72
CA ALA A 199 17.54 0.15 -7.55
C ALA A 199 16.90 1.48 -7.11
N PHE A 200 15.59 1.48 -6.84
CA PHE A 200 14.87 2.61 -6.26
C PHE A 200 15.52 3.04 -4.94
N ARG A 201 15.74 2.10 -4.02
CA ARG A 201 16.36 2.36 -2.72
C ARG A 201 17.74 3.02 -2.85
N ARG A 202 18.59 2.52 -3.75
CA ARG A 202 19.90 3.12 -4.03
C ARG A 202 19.79 4.55 -4.58
N ARG A 203 18.82 4.81 -5.46
CA ARG A 203 18.55 6.17 -5.98
C ARG A 203 18.05 7.10 -4.88
N TRP A 204 17.15 6.61 -4.03
CA TRP A 204 16.62 7.35 -2.89
C TRP A 204 17.74 7.72 -1.90
N GLU A 205 18.54 6.75 -1.48
CA GLU A 205 19.65 6.97 -0.53
C GLU A 205 20.64 8.00 -1.08
N ARG A 206 21.03 7.90 -2.36
CA ARG A 206 21.87 8.90 -3.01
C ARG A 206 21.24 10.29 -3.04
N ALA A 207 19.95 10.39 -3.38
CA ALA A 207 19.26 11.67 -3.41
C ALA A 207 19.23 12.35 -2.02
N VAL A 208 19.04 11.56 -0.95
CA VAL A 208 19.10 12.05 0.44
C VAL A 208 20.52 12.50 0.81
N GLU A 209 21.56 11.78 0.38
CA GLU A 209 22.95 12.16 0.63
C GLU A 209 23.37 13.45 -0.09
N ASP A 210 22.90 13.63 -1.32
CA ASP A 210 23.20 14.78 -2.17
C ASP A 210 22.44 16.04 -1.70
N ASP A 211 21.20 15.89 -1.21
CA ASP A 211 20.34 17.01 -0.81
C ASP A 211 20.39 17.30 0.70
N LYS A 212 21.56 17.71 1.18
CA LYS A 212 21.82 17.99 2.61
C LYS A 212 21.02 19.17 3.18
N LYS A 213 20.43 20.00 2.31
CA LYS A 213 19.66 21.19 2.69
C LYS A 213 18.17 21.01 2.40
N TRP A 214 17.74 19.79 2.10
CA TRP A 214 16.35 19.49 1.90
C TRP A 214 15.55 19.82 3.16
N ILE A 215 14.46 20.57 2.98
CA ILE A 215 13.50 20.91 4.02
C ILE A 215 12.14 20.52 3.45
N ASP A 216 11.34 19.84 4.25
CA ASP A 216 9.96 19.54 3.89
C ASP A 216 9.21 20.86 3.64
N PRO A 217 8.70 21.11 2.43
CA PRO A 217 8.05 22.38 2.12
C PRO A 217 6.67 22.56 2.77
N TYR A 218 6.21 21.60 3.59
CA TYR A 218 4.90 21.58 4.22
C TYR A 218 4.94 21.60 5.75
#